data_AF-A0A377U316-F1
#
_entry.id   AF-A0A377U316-F1
#
_cell.length_a   1.000
_cell.length_b   1.000
_cell.length_c   1.000
_cell.angle_alpha   90.00
_cell.angle_beta   90.00
_cell.angle_gamma   90.00
#
_symmetry.space_group_name_H-M   'P 1'
#
loop_
_entity.id
_entity.type
_entity.pdbx_description
1 polymer ?
#
loop_
_entity_poly.entity_id
_entity_poly.type
_entity_poly.pdbx_seq_one_letter_code
_entity_poly.pdbx_strand_id
1 'polypeptide(L)' 'MQQIALTSEADVRGRTGFEASDYPQGRLLLEAWEVAQSVSTKEVVAAGFKGAEIREELTRRRIAAVAQWKEQRCPQPQG' A
#
# COMPACT_ATOMS: atom_id res chain seq x y z
N MET A 1 -26.29 13.54 17.07
CA MET A 1 -25.47 14.61 16.44
C MET A 1 -24.01 14.18 16.48
N GLN A 2 -23.44 13.80 15.33
CA GLN A 2 -22.03 14.00 14.95
C GLN A 2 -21.81 13.33 13.59
N GLN A 3 -22.08 14.13 12.56
CA GLN A 3 -21.63 13.95 11.20
C GLN A 3 -20.09 14.03 11.11
N ILE A 4 -19.55 13.64 9.94
CA ILE A 4 -18.18 13.89 9.42
C ILE A 4 -17.15 12.85 9.92
N ALA A 5 -16.47 12.05 9.09
CA ALA A 5 -15.91 12.36 7.77
C ALA A 5 -16.01 11.19 6.76
N LEU A 6 -16.91 11.37 5.79
CA LEU A 6 -16.56 11.13 4.39
C LEU A 6 -15.50 12.17 4.02
N THR A 7 -14.24 11.78 3.77
CA THR A 7 -13.27 12.46 2.87
C THR A 7 -11.93 11.70 2.89
N SER A 8 -11.28 11.68 1.72
CA SER A 8 -9.93 11.16 1.41
C SER A 8 -9.77 9.67 1.10
N GLU A 9 -10.40 9.22 0.02
CA GLU A 9 -9.73 8.29 -0.91
C GLU A 9 -9.76 8.78 -2.37
N ALA A 10 -9.85 10.11 -2.56
CA ALA A 10 -9.62 10.76 -3.84
C ALA A 10 -8.52 11.80 -3.63
N ASP A 11 -7.27 11.37 -3.76
CA ASP A 11 -6.20 12.05 -4.52
C ASP A 11 -4.83 11.49 -4.08
N VAL A 12 -4.54 10.26 -4.50
CA VAL A 12 -3.15 9.91 -4.80
C VAL A 12 -3.16 9.52 -6.26
N ARG A 13 -2.84 10.52 -7.09
CA ARG A 13 -2.42 10.45 -8.50
C ARG A 13 -1.16 9.58 -8.69
N GLY A 14 -1.05 8.48 -7.96
CA GLY A 14 0.00 7.47 -7.99
C GLY A 14 -0.54 6.04 -8.03
N ARG A 15 -1.86 5.82 -7.92
CA ARG A 15 -2.44 4.47 -8.08
C ARG A 15 -2.50 3.98 -9.54
N THR A 16 -2.22 4.86 -10.51
CA THR A 16 -2.14 4.54 -11.95
C THR A 16 -0.71 4.27 -12.45
N GLY A 17 0.27 4.13 -11.55
CA GLY A 17 1.64 3.73 -11.90
C GLY A 17 1.87 2.20 -11.91
N PHE A 18 0.87 1.40 -11.51
CA PHE A 18 0.99 -0.05 -11.39
C PHE A 18 0.39 -0.83 -12.57
N GLU A 19 -0.27 -0.14 -13.51
CA GLU A 19 -0.88 -0.74 -14.70
C GLU A 19 0.08 -0.82 -15.90
N ALA A 20 1.24 -0.12 -15.85
CA ALA A 20 2.08 0.13 -17.03
C ALA A 20 3.29 -0.81 -17.19
N SER A 21 3.38 -1.90 -16.44
CA SER A 21 4.34 -2.95 -16.79
C SER A 21 3.63 -4.27 -16.67
N ASP A 22 3.48 -4.92 -17.83
CA ASP A 22 3.21 -6.33 -18.01
C ASP A 22 3.68 -7.14 -16.79
N TYR A 23 2.75 -7.38 -15.85
CA TYR A 23 2.94 -8.37 -14.81
C TYR A 23 2.69 -9.70 -15.50
N PRO A 24 3.72 -10.46 -15.89
CA PRO A 24 3.51 -11.69 -16.59
C PRO A 24 2.92 -12.65 -15.55
N GLN A 25 1.60 -12.86 -15.65
CA GLN A 25 0.80 -13.86 -14.95
C GLN A 25 0.52 -13.53 -13.48
N GLY A 26 -0.76 -13.58 -13.08
CA GLY A 26 -1.32 -13.07 -11.82
C GLY A 26 -0.69 -13.52 -10.49
N ARG A 27 0.32 -14.40 -10.52
CA ARG A 27 1.13 -14.76 -9.36
C ARG A 27 1.81 -13.55 -8.72
N LEU A 28 2.41 -12.65 -9.52
CA LEU A 28 3.06 -11.46 -8.97
C LEU A 28 2.06 -10.50 -8.32
N LEU A 29 0.85 -10.40 -8.86
CA LEU A 29 -0.23 -9.60 -8.26
C LEU A 29 -0.69 -10.21 -6.92
N LEU A 30 -0.81 -11.53 -6.86
CA LEU A 30 -1.15 -12.25 -5.62
C LEU A 30 -0.07 -12.05 -4.56
N GLU A 31 1.21 -12.19 -4.92
CA GLU A 31 2.33 -11.96 -4.00
C GLU A 31 2.38 -10.50 -3.50
N ALA A 32 2.16 -9.52 -4.38
CA ALA A 32 2.06 -8.11 -3.98
C ALA A 32 0.90 -7.88 -3.00
N TRP A 33 -0.24 -8.54 -3.24
CA TRP A 33 -1.39 -8.48 -2.34
C TRP A 33 -1.11 -9.13 -0.98
N GLU A 34 -0.44 -10.27 -0.94
CA GLU A 34 -0.01 -10.92 0.30
C GLU A 34 0.92 -10.02 1.12
N VAL A 35 1.88 -9.36 0.47
CA VAL A 35 2.78 -8.38 1.11
C VAL A 35 2.01 -7.18 1.68
N ALA A 36 1.02 -6.66 0.96
CA ALA A 36 0.18 -5.59 1.50
C ALA A 36 -0.66 -6.07 2.71
N GLN A 37 -1.09 -7.33 2.72
CA GLN A 37 -1.86 -7.88 3.84
C GLN A 37 -1.01 -8.20 5.07
N SER A 38 0.28 -8.48 4.90
CA SER A 38 1.16 -8.73 6.05
C SER A 38 1.40 -7.49 6.92
N VAL A 39 1.04 -6.30 6.44
CA VAL A 39 1.11 -5.07 7.24
C VAL A 39 0.10 -5.11 8.38
N SER A 40 0.64 -5.16 9.61
CA SER A 40 -0.15 -5.34 10.82
C SER A 40 -0.83 -4.04 11.27
N THR A 41 -2.17 -4.05 11.29
CA THR A 41 -2.96 -2.98 11.94
C THR A 41 -2.61 -2.82 13.41
N LYS A 42 -2.26 -3.91 14.10
CA LYS A 42 -1.88 -3.87 15.52
C LYS A 42 -0.60 -3.05 15.72
N GLU A 43 0.38 -3.18 14.82
CA GLU A 43 1.61 -2.39 14.88
C GLU A 43 1.38 -0.92 14.55
N VAL A 44 0.40 -0.61 13.70
CA VAL A 44 -0.02 0.78 13.45
C VAL A 44 -0.62 1.39 14.71
N VAL A 45 -1.53 0.68 15.38
CA VAL A 45 -2.11 1.16 16.65
C VAL A 45 -1.03 1.25 17.74
N ALA A 46 -0.13 0.28 17.84
CA ALA A 46 0.97 0.28 18.81
C ALA A 46 1.96 1.43 18.58
N ALA A 47 2.14 1.87 17.33
CA ALA A 47 2.93 3.05 16.99
C ALA A 47 2.23 4.38 17.35
N GLY A 48 1.01 4.34 17.89
CA GLY A 48 0.32 5.50 18.46
C GLY A 48 -0.70 6.18 17.54
N PHE A 49 -0.91 5.66 16.33
CA PHE A 49 -1.91 6.19 15.39
C PHE A 49 -3.34 5.92 15.86
N LYS A 50 -4.24 6.89 15.69
CA LYS A 50 -5.62 6.81 16.20
C LYS A 50 -6.65 7.24 15.16
N GLY A 51 -7.86 6.67 15.27
CA GLY A 51 -8.99 7.06 14.43
C GLY A 51 -8.68 6.96 12.93
N ALA A 52 -8.88 8.07 12.21
CA ALA A 52 -8.65 8.15 10.77
C ALA A 52 -7.19 7.93 10.36
N GLU A 53 -6.23 8.30 11.23
CA GLU A 53 -4.79 8.20 10.94
C GLU A 53 -4.33 6.74 10.79
N ILE A 54 -5.05 5.79 11.38
CA ILE A 54 -4.76 4.35 11.23
C ILE A 54 -4.87 3.93 9.77
N ARG A 55 -5.88 4.42 9.04
CA ARG A 55 -6.09 4.08 7.62
C ARG A 55 -4.98 4.65 6.75
N GLU A 56 -4.60 5.90 7.01
CA GLU A 56 -3.55 6.59 6.27
C GLU A 56 -2.19 5.90 6.50
N GLU A 57 -1.88 5.58 7.75
CA GLU A 57 -0.65 4.87 8.11
C GLU A 57 -0.60 3.47 7.52
N LEU A 58 -1.69 2.70 7.64
CA LEU A 58 -1.80 1.38 7.01
C LEU A 58 -1.55 1.45 5.52
N THR A 59 -2.16 2.43 4.85
CA THR A 59 -1.97 2.63 3.40
C THR A 59 -0.52 2.93 3.07
N ARG A 60 0.13 3.84 3.83
CA ARG A 60 1.54 4.19 3.63
C ARG A 60 2.47 2.98 3.82
N ARG A 61 2.27 2.21 4.89
CA ARG A 61 3.07 1.01 5.18
C ARG A 61 2.89 -0.08 4.12
N ARG A 62 1.68 -0.27 3.61
CA ARG A 62 1.38 -1.21 2.52
C ARG A 62 2.09 -0.83 1.23
N ILE A 63 2.03 0.45 0.85
CA ILE A 63 2.72 0.96 -0.33
C ILE A 63 4.23 0.74 -0.18
N ALA A 64 4.80 1.07 0.97
CA ALA A 64 6.23 0.88 1.24
C ALA A 64 6.64 -0.60 1.18
N ALA A 65 5.86 -1.51 1.78
CA ALA A 65 6.13 -2.94 1.76
C ALA A 65 6.10 -3.52 0.34
N VAL A 66 5.08 -3.15 -0.46
CA VAL A 66 4.97 -3.60 -1.85
C VAL A 66 6.06 -3.00 -2.74
N ALA A 67 6.45 -1.74 -2.53
CA ALA A 67 7.55 -1.11 -3.25
C ALA A 67 8.87 -1.84 -2.98
N GLN A 68 9.18 -2.11 -1.70
CA GLN A 68 10.37 -2.85 -1.30
C GLN A 68 10.36 -4.28 -1.87
N TRP A 69 9.22 -4.97 -1.81
CA TRP A 69 9.07 -6.29 -2.42
C TRP A 69 9.33 -6.25 -3.94
N LYS A 70 8.80 -5.24 -4.63
CA LYS A 70 8.98 -5.06 -6.07
C LYS A 70 10.46 -4.86 -6.43
N GLU A 71 11.19 -4.04 -5.67
CA GLU A 71 12.62 -3.82 -5.87
C GLU A 71 13.44 -5.12 -5.73
N GLN A 72 13.07 -5.97 -4.77
CA GLN A 72 13.75 -7.25 -4.54
C GLN A 72 13.49 -8.28 -5.64
N ARG A 73 12.29 -8.25 -6.25
CA ARG A 73 11.81 -9.30 -7.15
C ARG A 73 11.95 -8.94 -8.63
N CYS A 74 11.92 -7.64 -8.92
CA CYS A 74 12.19 -7.05 -10.22
C CYS A 74 13.26 -5.98 -10.03
N PRO A 75 14.54 -6.35 -9.92
CA PRO A 75 15.61 -5.35 -9.93
C PRO A 75 15.48 -4.58 -11.24
N GLN A 76 15.21 -3.28 -11.15
CA GLN A 76 15.17 -2.44 -12.33
C GLN A 76 16.57 -2.51 -12.98
N PRO A 77 16.66 -2.63 -14.31
CA PRO A 77 17.96 -2.53 -14.96
C PRO A 77 18.55 -1.19 -14.56
N GLN A 78 19.72 -1.23 -13.93
CA GLN A 78 20.53 -0.05 -13.65
C GLN A 78 20.96 0.47 -15.02
N GLY A 79 20.24 1.47 -15.53
CA GLY A 79 20.59 2.24 -16.72
C GLY A 79 21.38 3.47 -16.34
#